data_AF-A0A4D6KVA2-F1
#
_entry.id   AF-A0A4D6KVA2-F1
#
_cell.length_a   1.000
_cell.length_b   1.000
_cell.length_c   1.000
_cell.angle_alpha   90.00
_cell.angle_beta   90.00
_cell.angle_gamma   90.00
#
_symmetry.space_group_name_H-M   'P 1'
#
loop_
_entity.id
_entity.type
_entity.pdbx_description
1 polymer ?
#
loop_
_entity_poly.entity_id
_entity_poly.type
_entity_poly.pdbx_seq_one_letter_code
_entity_poly.pdbx_strand_id
1 'polypeptide(L)'
;MASRGSGYNSNILWTFNTIHIANLSVAYIDRHFAVAFKDELLEDWELVDSKGQIHFVTYNKDVDHPRITHGWMDIRRDFHIFGDCDVQFNYTGNSRFQITVFAGTCSQLSMQRYLRHAATEFNDTIFCVRLTQYQTRGSHLVYVKF
;
A
#
# COMPACT_ATOMS: atom_id res chain seq x y z
N MET A 1 35.25 19.29 -5.31
CA MET A 1 33.81 19.42 -5.61
C MET A 1 33.13 18.12 -5.27
N ALA A 2 32.43 18.05 -4.13
CA ALA A 2 31.63 16.89 -3.76
C ALA A 2 30.15 17.24 -3.99
N SER A 3 29.50 16.47 -4.86
CA SER A 3 28.07 16.57 -5.14
C SER A 3 27.28 16.19 -3.88
N ARG A 4 26.47 17.14 -3.39
CA ARG A 4 25.46 16.89 -2.35
C ARG A 4 24.32 16.08 -2.98
N GLY A 5 24.37 14.76 -2.85
CA GLY A 5 23.20 13.92 -2.99
C GLY A 5 22.26 14.18 -1.81
N SER A 6 21.19 14.94 -2.04
CA SER A 6 20.10 15.13 -1.08
C SER A 6 19.30 13.83 -1.00
N GLY A 7 19.71 12.94 -0.10
CA GLY A 7 18.89 11.80 0.28
C GLY A 7 17.83 12.26 1.27
N TYR A 8 16.57 12.33 0.84
CA TYR A 8 15.46 12.45 1.78
C TYR A 8 15.40 11.15 2.60
N ASN A 9 15.97 11.16 3.81
CA ASN A 9 15.77 10.11 4.81
C ASN A 9 14.34 10.20 5.35
N SER A 10 13.36 9.79 4.55
CA SER A 10 12.00 9.56 5.03
C SER A 10 11.98 8.25 5.80
N ASN A 11 11.60 8.29 7.07
CA ASN A 11 11.37 7.08 7.85
C ASN A 11 10.20 6.31 7.24
N ILE A 12 10.50 5.17 6.59
CA ILE A 12 9.47 4.27 6.06
C ILE A 12 8.84 3.51 7.23
N LEU A 13 7.53 3.63 7.40
CA LEU A 13 6.76 3.00 8.47
C LEU A 13 6.15 1.66 8.05
N TRP A 14 5.85 1.49 6.75
CA TRP A 14 5.30 0.26 6.18
C TRP A 14 5.60 0.19 4.68
N THR A 15 5.76 -1.02 4.15
CA THR A 15 5.92 -1.26 2.72
C THR A 15 4.96 -2.35 2.27
N PHE A 16 4.23 -2.10 1.18
CA PHE A 16 3.41 -3.11 0.52
C PHE A 16 3.44 -2.92 -1.01
N ASN A 17 3.04 -3.95 -1.74
CA ASN A 17 2.95 -3.93 -3.19
C ASN A 17 1.49 -4.07 -3.63
N THR A 18 1.15 -3.44 -4.73
CA THR A 18 -0.12 -3.60 -5.46
C THR A 18 0.18 -3.74 -6.95
N ILE A 19 -0.84 -4.09 -7.74
CA ILE A 19 -0.72 -4.15 -9.20
C ILE A 19 -1.57 -3.03 -9.78
N HIS A 20 -0.97 -2.25 -10.68
CA HIS A 20 -1.72 -1.39 -11.58
C HIS A 20 -2.18 -2.21 -12.79
N ILE A 21 -3.50 -2.30 -13.00
CA ILE A 21 -4.10 -3.03 -14.12
C ILE A 21 -4.71 -2.03 -15.11
N ALA A 22 -4.43 -2.19 -16.41
CA ALA A 22 -4.75 -1.19 -17.44
C ALA A 22 -6.22 -0.74 -17.51
N ASN A 23 -7.14 -1.63 -17.16
CA ASN A 23 -8.58 -1.40 -17.28
C ASN A 23 -9.30 -1.43 -15.93
N LEU A 24 -8.57 -1.29 -14.82
CA LEU A 24 -9.13 -1.31 -13.48
C LEU A 24 -8.86 0.04 -12.80
N SER A 25 -9.93 0.80 -12.54
CA SER A 25 -9.82 2.14 -11.95
C SER A 25 -9.57 2.13 -10.44
N VAL A 26 -9.40 0.95 -9.84
CA VAL A 26 -9.16 0.78 -8.40
C VAL A 26 -7.83 0.07 -8.18
N ALA A 27 -7.21 0.35 -7.03
CA ALA A 27 -6.09 -0.43 -6.52
C ALA A 27 -6.44 -1.01 -5.15
N TYR A 28 -6.32 -2.33 -5.01
CA TYR A 28 -6.42 -3.00 -3.72
C TYR A 28 -5.19 -2.69 -2.87
N ILE A 29 -5.43 -2.44 -1.59
CA ILE A 29 -4.44 -2.05 -0.59
C ILE A 29 -4.23 -3.22 0.37
N ASP A 30 -3.03 -3.32 0.95
CA ASP A 30 -2.75 -4.29 1.99
C ASP A 30 -3.66 -4.05 3.22
N ARG A 31 -4.47 -5.05 3.56
CA ARG A 31 -5.40 -4.99 4.69
C ARG A 31 -4.69 -4.91 6.04
N HIS A 32 -3.50 -5.50 6.18
CA HIS A 32 -2.72 -5.38 7.42
C HIS A 32 -2.29 -3.93 7.64
N PHE A 33 -1.85 -3.26 6.58
CA PHE A 33 -1.58 -1.83 6.60
C PHE A 33 -2.82 -1.03 6.95
N ALA A 34 -3.94 -1.24 6.26
CA ALA A 34 -5.18 -0.51 6.47
C ALA A 34 -5.69 -0.61 7.92
N VAL A 35 -5.60 -1.81 8.52
CA VAL A 35 -6.00 -2.03 9.92
C VAL A 35 -5.00 -1.39 10.89
N ALA A 36 -3.69 -1.53 10.65
CA ALA A 36 -2.64 -1.00 11.53
C ALA A 36 -2.66 0.54 11.63
N PHE A 37 -3.00 1.23 10.54
CA PHE A 37 -2.98 2.70 10.45
C PHE A 37 -4.37 3.32 10.33
N LYS A 38 -5.44 2.56 10.58
CA LYS A 38 -6.85 2.99 10.39
C LYS A 38 -7.16 4.39 10.93
N ASP A 39 -6.69 4.69 12.14
CA ASP A 39 -7.01 5.93 12.85
C ASP A 39 -6.23 7.15 12.31
N GLU A 40 -5.13 6.92 11.59
CA GLU A 40 -4.27 7.97 11.00
C GLU A 40 -4.61 8.23 9.53
N LEU A 41 -5.12 7.22 8.82
CA LEU A 41 -5.39 7.33 7.39
C LEU A 41 -6.54 8.29 7.08
N LEU A 42 -6.22 9.26 6.24
CA LEU A 42 -7.16 10.20 5.63
C LEU A 42 -7.73 9.60 4.33
N GLU A 43 -8.75 10.26 3.81
CA GLU A 43 -9.35 9.92 2.53
C GLU A 43 -8.43 10.31 1.36
N ASP A 44 -7.82 11.49 1.42
CA ASP A 44 -6.88 11.95 0.39
C ASP A 44 -5.45 11.52 0.72
N TRP A 45 -4.82 10.83 -0.23
CA TRP A 45 -3.45 10.35 -0.11
C TRP A 45 -2.53 11.10 -1.07
N GLU A 46 -1.30 11.34 -0.62
CA GLU A 46 -0.21 11.91 -1.42
C GLU A 46 0.75 10.81 -1.86
N LEU A 47 0.85 10.57 -3.17
CA LEU A 47 1.80 9.63 -3.75
C LEU A 47 2.95 10.40 -4.37
N VAL A 48 4.16 10.20 -3.86
CA VAL A 48 5.38 10.87 -4.29
C VAL A 48 6.20 9.91 -5.13
N ASP A 49 6.47 10.27 -6.38
CA ASP A 49 7.27 9.47 -7.29
C ASP A 49 8.79 9.62 -7.05
N SER A 50 9.59 8.87 -7.82
CA SER A 50 11.06 8.94 -7.76
C SER A 50 11.66 10.26 -8.25
N LYS A 51 10.88 11.10 -8.93
CA LYS A 51 11.24 12.45 -9.38
C LYS A 51 10.79 13.53 -8.39
N GLY A 52 10.07 13.16 -7.33
CA GLY A 52 9.48 14.08 -6.36
C GLY A 52 8.14 14.70 -6.81
N GLN A 53 7.55 14.24 -7.91
CA GLN A 53 6.21 14.62 -8.34
C GLN A 53 5.17 14.02 -7.38
N ILE A 54 4.16 14.83 -7.04
CA ILE A 54 3.07 14.43 -6.14
C ILE A 54 1.82 14.16 -6.98
N HIS A 55 1.21 13.00 -6.76
CA HIS A 55 -0.08 12.60 -7.30
C HIS A 55 -1.07 12.42 -6.15
N PHE A 56 -2.30 12.85 -6.34
CA PHE A 56 -3.35 12.71 -5.34
C PHE A 56 -4.29 11.57 -5.71
N VAL A 57 -4.63 10.76 -4.72
CA VAL A 57 -5.58 9.65 -4.88
C VAL A 57 -6.54 9.58 -3.71
N THR A 58 -7.71 8.99 -3.93
CA THR A 58 -8.75 8.86 -2.90
C THR A 58 -8.84 7.42 -2.38
N TYR A 59 -8.60 7.25 -1.09
CA TYR A 59 -8.78 6.01 -0.33
C TYR A 59 -10.18 5.92 0.27
N ASN A 60 -10.83 4.77 0.11
CA ASN A 60 -12.24 4.59 0.51
C ASN A 60 -12.49 4.45 2.02
N LYS A 61 -11.44 4.47 2.86
CA LYS A 61 -11.51 4.29 4.33
C LYS A 61 -12.22 3.02 4.81
N ASP A 62 -12.30 2.00 3.94
CA ASP A 62 -12.85 0.68 4.28
C ASP A 62 -11.70 -0.23 4.68
N VAL A 63 -11.64 -0.67 5.93
CA VAL A 63 -10.57 -1.58 6.40
C VAL A 63 -10.81 -3.04 6.04
N ASP A 64 -12.02 -3.40 5.60
CA ASP A 64 -12.33 -4.75 5.15
C ASP A 64 -12.03 -4.88 3.65
N HIS A 65 -12.28 -3.83 2.88
CA HIS A 65 -11.99 -3.77 1.44
C HIS A 65 -11.21 -2.49 1.10
N PRO A 66 -9.96 -2.36 1.58
CA PRO A 66 -9.19 -1.14 1.43
C PRO A 66 -8.77 -0.95 -0.02
N ARG A 67 -9.22 0.16 -0.62
CA ARG A 67 -8.94 0.47 -2.02
C ARG A 67 -8.76 1.95 -2.27
N ILE A 68 -7.90 2.25 -3.24
CA ILE A 68 -7.89 3.54 -3.93
C ILE A 68 -9.00 3.51 -5.00
N THR A 69 -9.74 4.61 -5.13
CA THR A 69 -10.92 4.72 -6.01
C THR A 69 -10.82 5.81 -7.07
N HIS A 70 -10.16 6.93 -6.76
CA HIS A 70 -9.98 8.07 -7.66
C HIS A 70 -8.49 8.42 -7.77
N GLY A 71 -8.08 9.03 -8.89
CA GLY A 71 -6.70 9.42 -9.18
C GLY A 71 -5.76 8.26 -9.57
N TRP A 72 -6.17 7.01 -9.37
CA TRP A 72 -5.32 5.85 -9.68
C TRP A 72 -4.96 5.75 -11.16
N MET A 73 -5.94 5.94 -12.05
CA MET A 73 -5.71 5.86 -13.50
C MET A 73 -4.85 7.00 -14.05
N ASP A 74 -4.77 8.13 -13.33
CA ASP A 74 -3.93 9.26 -13.74
C ASP A 74 -2.43 8.91 -13.67
N ILE A 75 -2.06 8.04 -12.72
CA ILE A 75 -0.69 7.50 -12.57
C ILE A 75 -0.27 6.76 -13.85
N ARG A 76 -1.18 6.04 -14.51
CA ARG A 76 -0.88 5.35 -15.77
C ARG A 76 -0.34 6.30 -16.83
N ARG A 77 -1.00 7.45 -16.99
CA ARG A 77 -0.64 8.47 -17.97
C ARG A 77 0.70 9.10 -17.61
N ASP A 78 0.87 9.47 -16.34
CA ASP A 78 2.02 10.26 -15.90
C ASP A 78 3.32 9.42 -15.87
N PHE A 79 3.21 8.10 -15.62
CA PHE A 79 4.34 7.17 -15.63
C PHE A 79 4.54 6.42 -16.97
N HIS A 80 3.74 6.73 -17.99
CA HIS A 80 3.74 6.05 -19.30
C HIS A 80 3.65 4.52 -19.17
N ILE A 81 2.72 4.04 -18.34
CA ILE A 81 2.49 2.61 -18.10
C ILE A 81 1.67 2.03 -19.27
N PHE A 82 2.27 1.17 -20.09
CA PHE A 82 1.62 0.57 -21.27
C PHE A 82 0.94 -0.78 -20.98
N GLY A 83 1.31 -1.47 -19.91
CA GLY A 83 0.78 -2.79 -19.53
C GLY A 83 0.27 -2.82 -18.09
N ASP A 84 0.18 -4.01 -17.53
CA ASP A 84 0.00 -4.20 -16.09
C ASP A 84 1.37 -4.22 -15.43
N CYS A 85 1.52 -3.56 -14.28
CA CYS A 85 2.80 -3.44 -13.59
C CYS A 85 2.65 -3.49 -12.08
N ASP A 86 3.72 -3.94 -11.41
CA ASP A 86 3.84 -3.89 -9.96
C ASP A 86 4.14 -2.46 -9.51
N VAL A 87 3.46 -2.03 -8.45
CA VAL A 87 3.66 -0.74 -7.79
C VAL A 87 3.92 -0.98 -6.32
N GLN A 88 5.06 -0.51 -5.83
CA GLN A 88 5.37 -0.53 -4.41
C GLN A 88 5.00 0.79 -3.76
N PHE A 89 4.42 0.69 -2.58
CA PHE A 89 4.10 1.80 -1.69
C PHE A 89 4.99 1.72 -0.46
N ASN A 90 5.65 2.84 -0.14
CA ASN A 90 6.40 3.04 1.10
C ASN A 90 5.70 4.14 1.89
N TYR A 91 5.01 3.75 2.96
CA TYR A 91 4.27 4.68 3.81
C TYR A 91 5.24 5.49 4.69
N THR A 92 5.06 6.81 4.71
CA THR A 92 5.94 7.74 5.45
C THR A 92 5.22 8.51 6.56
N GLY A 93 3.96 8.16 6.85
CA GLY A 93 3.09 8.88 7.79
C GLY A 93 2.16 9.88 7.10
N ASN A 94 1.11 10.33 7.80
CA ASN A 94 0.16 11.36 7.36
C ASN A 94 -0.45 11.10 5.98
N SER A 95 -0.82 9.86 5.66
CA SER A 95 -1.38 9.49 4.35
C SER A 95 -0.46 9.83 3.14
N ARG A 96 0.85 9.93 3.39
CA ARG A 96 1.87 10.18 2.38
C ARG A 96 2.69 8.94 2.09
N PHE A 97 2.86 8.64 0.82
CA PHE A 97 3.52 7.44 0.32
C PHE A 97 4.58 7.82 -0.70
N GLN A 98 5.74 7.19 -0.63
CA GLN A 98 6.64 7.13 -1.76
C GLN A 98 6.26 5.93 -2.62
N ILE A 99 6.16 6.12 -3.94
CA ILE A 99 5.80 5.05 -4.86
C ILE A 99 6.94 4.71 -5.82
N THR A 100 7.13 3.42 -6.06
CA THR A 100 8.01 2.91 -7.11
C THR A 100 7.18 2.08 -8.09
N VAL A 101 7.11 2.53 -9.34
CA VAL A 101 6.49 1.78 -10.43
C VAL A 101 7.56 0.93 -11.11
N PHE A 102 7.39 -0.38 -11.11
CA PHE A 102 8.30 -1.30 -11.77
C PHE A 102 7.88 -1.47 -13.24
N ALA A 103 8.57 -0.78 -14.14
CA ALA A 103 8.33 -0.90 -15.57
C ALA A 103 8.66 -2.31 -16.06
N GLY A 104 7.68 -2.98 -16.67
CA GLY A 104 7.81 -4.33 -17.19
C GLY A 104 6.48 -5.07 -17.16
N THR A 105 6.43 -6.24 -17.80
CA THR A 105 5.24 -7.09 -17.78
C THR A 105 5.09 -7.71 -16.39
N CYS A 106 3.98 -7.42 -15.71
CA CYS A 106 3.65 -8.11 -14.47
C CYS A 106 3.61 -9.63 -14.71
N SER A 107 4.28 -10.42 -13.85
CA SER A 107 4.30 -11.86 -13.99
C SER A 107 2.92 -12.47 -13.75
N GLN A 108 2.58 -13.56 -14.44
CA GLN A 108 1.31 -14.27 -14.21
C GLN A 108 1.14 -14.68 -12.74
N LEU A 109 2.23 -15.03 -12.07
CA LEU A 109 2.23 -15.41 -10.66
C LEU A 109 1.96 -14.22 -9.73
N SER A 110 2.52 -13.04 -10.02
CA SER A 110 2.20 -11.79 -9.32
C SER A 110 0.71 -11.45 -9.47
N MET A 111 0.20 -11.51 -10.71
CA MET A 111 -1.20 -11.26 -11.03
C MET A 111 -2.13 -12.24 -10.29
N GLN A 112 -1.82 -13.55 -10.31
CA GLN A 112 -2.60 -14.55 -9.59
C GLN A 112 -2.60 -14.31 -8.09
N ARG A 113 -1.47 -13.93 -7.50
CA ARG A 113 -1.39 -13.59 -6.07
C ARG A 113 -2.25 -12.38 -5.74
N TYR A 114 -2.15 -11.33 -6.53
CA TYR A 114 -2.97 -10.13 -6.38
C TYR A 114 -4.47 -10.43 -6.48
N LEU A 115 -4.90 -11.12 -7.54
CA LEU A 115 -6.29 -11.50 -7.74
C LEU A 115 -6.79 -12.43 -6.63
N ARG A 116 -5.95 -13.35 -6.16
CA ARG A 116 -6.28 -14.19 -5.01
C ARG A 116 -6.48 -13.33 -3.77
N HIS A 117 -5.56 -12.42 -3.46
CA HIS A 117 -5.70 -11.53 -2.31
C HIS A 117 -7.00 -10.73 -2.38
N ALA A 118 -7.28 -10.06 -3.51
CA ALA A 118 -8.52 -9.32 -3.75
C ALA A 118 -9.78 -10.21 -3.63
N ALA A 119 -9.71 -11.47 -4.07
CA ALA A 119 -10.83 -12.41 -4.00
C ALA A 119 -11.02 -13.07 -2.63
N THR A 120 -9.97 -13.15 -1.79
CA THR A 120 -10.01 -13.77 -0.47
C THR A 120 -10.36 -12.81 0.67
N GLU A 121 -10.62 -11.53 0.38
CA GLU A 121 -10.97 -10.49 1.37
C GLU A 121 -12.21 -10.81 2.23
N PHE A 122 -12.97 -11.86 1.90
CA PHE A 122 -14.26 -12.16 2.53
C PHE A 122 -14.23 -13.00 3.83
N ASN A 123 -13.12 -13.65 4.21
CA ASN A 123 -13.16 -14.69 5.27
C ASN A 123 -12.17 -14.56 6.43
N ASP A 124 -11.20 -13.64 6.38
CA ASP A 124 -10.19 -13.53 7.44
C ASP A 124 -10.48 -12.34 8.37
N THR A 125 -10.41 -12.54 9.69
CA THR A 125 -10.52 -11.45 10.68
C THR A 125 -9.12 -11.03 11.13
N ILE A 126 -8.78 -9.75 10.99
CA ILE A 126 -7.47 -9.21 11.39
C ILE A 126 -7.61 -8.51 12.75
N PHE A 127 -6.81 -8.94 13.72
CA PHE A 127 -6.72 -8.30 15.04
C PHE A 127 -5.41 -7.50 15.13
N CYS A 128 -5.50 -6.17 15.20
CA CYS A 128 -4.34 -5.33 15.49
C CYS A 128 -4.21 -5.11 17.00
N VAL A 129 -3.08 -5.55 17.57
CA VAL A 129 -2.81 -5.48 19.01
C VAL A 129 -1.63 -4.54 19.25
N ARG A 130 -1.90 -3.39 19.89
CA ARG A 130 -0.83 -2.48 20.35
C ARG A 130 -0.37 -2.90 21.74
N LEU A 131 0.84 -3.40 21.83
CA LEU A 131 1.43 -3.79 23.11
C LEU A 131 2.02 -2.57 23.83
N THR A 132 1.61 -2.34 25.08
CA THR A 132 2.24 -1.38 25.99
C THR A 132 3.07 -2.11 27.06
N GLN A 133 4.04 -1.44 27.68
CA GLN A 133 4.87 -2.03 28.76
C GLN A 133 4.05 -2.60 29.92
N TYR A 134 2.82 -2.13 30.14
CA TYR A 134 1.93 -2.63 31.20
C TYR A 134 1.10 -3.86 30.78
N GLN A 135 0.97 -4.11 29.47
CA GLN A 135 0.09 -5.15 28.91
C GLN A 135 0.84 -6.42 28.47
N THR A 136 2.17 -6.42 28.46
CA THR A 136 3.00 -7.57 28.00
C THR A 136 3.26 -8.65 29.06
N ARG A 137 2.43 -8.75 30.11
CA ARG A 137 2.67 -9.68 31.23
C ARG A 137 2.01 -11.07 31.12
N GLY A 138 1.29 -11.36 30.05
CA GLY A 138 0.66 -12.68 29.86
C GLY A 138 0.51 -13.06 28.40
N SER A 139 1.28 -14.07 27.94
CA SER A 139 1.07 -14.70 26.65
C SER A 139 -0.08 -15.71 26.75
N HIS A 140 -1.30 -15.27 26.44
CA HIS A 140 -2.45 -16.17 26.22
C HIS A 140 -2.76 -16.36 24.72
N LEU A 141 -1.90 -15.84 23.84
CA LEU A 141 -2.01 -16.07 22.41
C LEU A 141 -1.56 -17.49 22.11
N VAL A 142 -2.53 -18.37 21.85
CA VAL A 142 -2.30 -19.73 21.39
C VAL A 142 -2.40 -19.74 19.87
N TYR A 143 -1.32 -20.11 19.20
CA TYR A 143 -1.35 -20.38 17.76
C TYR A 143 -2.16 -21.65 17.50
N VAL A 144 -3.35 -21.52 16.94
CA VAL A 144 -4.18 -22.67 16.52
C VAL A 144 -3.93 -22.91 15.04
N LYS A 145 -3.31 -24.05 14.74
CA LYS A 145 -3.07 -24.53 13.37
C LYS A 145 -4.28 -25.37 12.95
N PHE A 146 -4.96 -24.98 11.88
CA PHE A 146 -5.95 -25.83 11.20
C PHE A 146 -5.25 -26.77 10.22
#